data_AF-A0AA88JTF3-F1
#
_entry.id   AF-A0AA88JTF3-F1
#
_cell.length_a   1.000
_cell.length_b   1.000
_cell.length_c   1.000
_cell.angle_alpha   90.00
_cell.angle_beta   90.00
_cell.angle_gamma   90.00
#
_symmetry.space_group_name_H-M   'P 1'
#
loop_
_entity.id
_entity.type
_entity.pdbx_description
1 polymer ?
#
loop_
_entity_poly.entity_id
_entity_poly.type
_entity_poly.pdbx_seq_one_letter_code
_entity_poly.pdbx_strand_id
1 'polypeptide(L)'
;MSTREAVVLNSPEDREKVVRWARHVSDGTIVEFRKSTRSHEQNAKMHAMLGEVSDQVVWYGQKLKVEDWKNMFTASLRKASVVPGIDPGTVVPLGIHTSTMTIDEMSNMIELIYAFGAENNVTFKEPKPENTNSDNETPAPSSDNAGMTPVDEAGADDVPASDAPASTDPEIRQHFIDFARKALKTAGDDQLTAEQRTDALENMVLDYRDVIPESLWGKLSGIKVPVQYVLLGKRTIDQARTYIAKDLLDCPEAEIGGAA
;
A
#
# COMPACT_ATOMS: atom_id res chain seq x y z
N MET A 1 25.96 -5.54 -12.70
CA MET A 1 24.83 -5.81 -13.63
C MET A 1 23.59 -6.00 -12.78
N SER A 2 22.53 -5.23 -13.03
CA SER A 2 21.28 -5.36 -12.28
C SER A 2 20.73 -6.78 -12.42
N THR A 3 20.42 -7.44 -11.32
CA THR A 3 19.83 -8.80 -11.28
C THR A 3 18.36 -8.80 -11.70
N ARG A 4 17.72 -7.64 -11.78
CA ARG A 4 16.31 -7.52 -12.16
C ARG A 4 16.05 -6.17 -12.82
N GLU A 5 15.49 -6.20 -14.04
CA GLU A 5 14.94 -5.03 -14.71
C GLU A 5 13.49 -5.29 -15.09
N ALA A 6 12.64 -4.26 -14.98
CA ALA A 6 11.22 -4.34 -15.29
C ALA A 6 10.82 -3.20 -16.23
N VAL A 7 9.88 -3.48 -17.13
CA VAL A 7 9.24 -2.48 -17.98
C VAL A 7 7.73 -2.73 -17.99
N VAL A 8 6.95 -1.67 -17.83
CA VAL A 8 5.49 -1.72 -17.96
C VAL A 8 5.16 -1.48 -19.43
N LEU A 9 4.39 -2.37 -20.05
CA LEU A 9 4.08 -2.30 -21.48
C LEU A 9 2.85 -1.42 -21.73
N ASN A 10 3.07 -0.14 -22.02
CA ASN A 10 2.00 0.83 -22.30
C ASN A 10 1.96 1.26 -23.78
N SER A 11 3.07 1.08 -24.50
CA SER A 11 3.26 1.55 -25.87
C SER A 11 3.96 0.51 -26.76
N PRO A 12 3.95 0.69 -28.10
CA PRO A 12 4.80 -0.08 -28.99
C PRO A 12 6.30 0.05 -28.68
N GLU A 13 6.76 1.21 -28.20
CA GLU A 13 8.16 1.47 -27.85
C GLU A 13 8.64 0.60 -26.68
N ASP A 14 7.78 0.37 -25.68
CA ASP A 14 8.08 -0.51 -24.55
C ASP A 14 8.32 -1.95 -25.02
N ARG A 15 7.59 -2.39 -26.05
CA ARG A 15 7.75 -3.73 -26.63
C ARG A 15 9.07 -3.83 -27.40
N GLU A 16 9.45 -2.79 -28.13
CA GLU A 16 10.77 -2.74 -28.79
C GLU A 16 11.92 -2.78 -27.78
N LYS A 17 11.74 -2.13 -26.63
CA LYS A 17 12.70 -2.17 -25.52
C LYS A 17 12.88 -3.59 -24.98
N VAL A 18 11.79 -4.32 -24.74
CA VAL A 18 11.86 -5.75 -24.33
C VAL A 18 12.57 -6.61 -25.38
N VAL A 19 12.25 -6.42 -26.67
CA VAL A 19 12.90 -7.17 -27.76
C VAL A 19 14.41 -6.91 -27.77
N ARG A 20 14.82 -5.65 -27.56
CA ARG A 20 16.23 -5.28 -27.48
C ARG A 20 16.92 -5.97 -26.31
N TRP A 21 16.28 -6.00 -25.13
CA TRP A 21 16.81 -6.68 -23.95
C TRP A 21 16.96 -8.18 -24.17
N ALA A 22 15.92 -8.85 -24.66
CA ALA A 22 15.91 -10.29 -24.89
C ALA A 22 17.02 -10.77 -25.85
N ARG A 23 17.50 -9.91 -26.76
CA ARG A 23 18.61 -10.23 -27.69
C ARG A 23 20.00 -10.19 -27.06
N HIS A 24 20.17 -9.51 -25.93
CA HIS A 24 21.49 -9.22 -25.34
C HIS A 24 21.70 -9.83 -23.95
N VAL A 25 20.77 -10.64 -23.46
CA VAL A 25 20.91 -11.36 -22.19
C VAL A 25 21.71 -12.65 -22.38
N SER A 26 22.45 -13.05 -21.35
CA SER A 26 23.21 -14.30 -21.33
C SER A 26 22.31 -15.53 -21.15
N ASP A 27 22.77 -16.68 -21.65
CA ASP A 27 22.14 -17.98 -21.42
C ASP A 27 21.87 -18.22 -19.92
N GLY A 28 20.70 -18.78 -19.60
CA GLY A 28 20.24 -18.98 -18.22
C GLY A 28 19.44 -17.82 -17.62
N THR A 29 19.23 -16.73 -18.36
CA THR A 29 18.36 -15.61 -17.92
C THR A 29 16.88 -15.99 -18.02
N ILE A 30 16.12 -15.81 -16.94
CA ILE A 30 14.68 -16.06 -16.89
C ILE A 30 13.93 -14.76 -17.25
N VAL A 31 13.03 -14.82 -18.23
CA VAL A 31 12.14 -13.72 -18.60
C VAL A 31 10.72 -14.05 -18.15
N GLU A 32 10.14 -13.20 -17.30
CA GLU A 32 8.79 -13.39 -16.77
C GLU A 32 7.87 -12.26 -17.23
N PHE A 33 6.76 -12.60 -17.87
CA PHE A 33 5.70 -11.65 -18.21
C PHE A 33 4.57 -11.78 -17.20
N ARG A 34 4.33 -10.72 -16.43
CA ARG A 34 3.19 -10.62 -15.51
C ARG A 34 2.21 -9.57 -15.99
N LYS A 35 0.92 -9.84 -15.85
CA LYS A 35 -0.12 -8.83 -16.05
C LYS A 35 0.06 -7.76 -14.97
N SER A 36 -0.01 -6.47 -15.34
CA SER A 36 -0.04 -5.40 -14.34
C SER A 36 -1.28 -5.60 -13.47
N THR A 37 -1.06 -5.71 -12.16
CA THR A 37 -2.13 -5.72 -11.17
C THR A 37 -2.01 -4.46 -10.34
N ARG A 38 -3.13 -3.99 -9.78
CA ARG A 38 -3.15 -2.85 -8.86
C ARG A 38 -2.15 -3.00 -7.71
N SER A 39 -1.95 -4.23 -7.24
CA SER A 39 -0.93 -4.57 -6.24
C SER A 39 0.50 -4.32 -6.72
N HIS A 40 0.82 -4.52 -8.01
CA HIS A 40 2.15 -4.24 -8.54
C HIS A 40 2.48 -2.74 -8.52
N GLU A 41 1.54 -1.88 -8.90
CA GLU A 41 1.70 -0.43 -8.86
C GLU A 41 1.84 0.08 -7.41
N GLN A 42 1.02 -0.45 -6.49
CA GLN A 42 1.15 -0.15 -5.06
C GLN A 42 2.50 -0.59 -4.50
N ASN A 43 2.97 -1.79 -4.86
CA ASN A 43 4.26 -2.29 -4.40
C ASN A 43 5.42 -1.44 -4.96
N ALA A 44 5.36 -1.06 -6.25
CA ALA A 44 6.34 -0.15 -6.85
C ALA A 44 6.36 1.22 -6.15
N LYS A 45 5.19 1.79 -5.87
CA LYS A 45 5.05 3.06 -5.12
C LYS A 45 5.65 2.95 -3.72
N MET A 46 5.34 1.89 -2.98
CA MET A 46 5.90 1.63 -1.65
C MET A 46 7.44 1.59 -1.70
N HIS A 47 8.02 0.84 -2.64
CA HIS A 47 9.48 0.75 -2.77
C HIS A 47 10.12 2.09 -3.12
N ALA A 48 9.50 2.90 -3.99
CA ALA A 48 9.99 4.24 -4.31
C ALA A 48 10.01 5.14 -3.07
N MET A 49 8.91 5.17 -2.31
CA MET A 49 8.80 5.98 -1.09
C MET A 49 9.80 5.54 -0.01
N LEU A 50 10.02 4.23 0.15
CA LEU A 50 11.03 3.72 1.08
C LEU A 50 12.46 4.14 0.66
N GLY A 51 12.73 4.18 -0.64
CA GLY A 51 13.97 4.76 -1.20
C GLY A 51 14.15 6.21 -0.77
N GLU A 52 13.11 7.02 -0.93
CA GLU A 52 13.16 8.44 -0.58
C GLU A 52 13.34 8.69 0.92
N VAL A 53 12.72 7.87 1.78
CA VAL A 53 12.95 7.90 3.23
C VAL A 53 14.39 7.49 3.56
N SER A 54 14.88 6.39 2.97
CA SER A 54 16.25 5.90 3.16
C SER A 54 17.31 6.95 2.79
N ASP A 55 17.03 7.74 1.75
CA ASP A 55 17.94 8.77 1.29
C ASP A 55 17.93 10.03 2.17
N GLN A 56 16.78 10.38 2.73
CA GLN A 56 16.58 11.67 3.41
C GLN A 56 16.67 11.58 4.94
N VAL A 57 16.40 10.42 5.55
CA VAL A 57 16.27 10.29 7.00
C VAL A 57 17.46 9.60 7.64
N VAL A 58 18.01 10.23 8.69
CA VAL A 58 18.97 9.62 9.62
C VAL A 58 18.22 9.28 10.91
N TRP A 59 18.08 8.00 11.21
CA TRP A 59 17.28 7.50 12.34
C TRP A 59 18.20 7.16 13.52
N TYR A 60 18.03 7.87 14.64
CA TYR A 60 18.87 7.72 15.85
C TYR A 60 20.39 7.68 15.56
N GLY A 61 20.86 8.52 14.65
CA GLY A 61 22.27 8.62 14.27
C GLY A 61 22.74 7.62 13.22
N GLN A 62 21.86 6.75 12.70
CA GLN A 62 22.18 5.77 11.66
C GLN A 62 21.32 5.97 10.41
N LYS A 63 21.92 5.82 9.22
CA LYS A 63 21.14 5.61 7.99
C LYS A 63 20.74 4.14 7.87
N LEU A 64 19.44 3.90 7.77
CA LEU A 64 18.89 2.56 7.52
C LEU A 64 18.76 2.34 6.01
N LYS A 65 18.85 1.08 5.57
CA LYS A 65 18.61 0.72 4.16
C LYS A 65 17.10 0.66 3.89
N VAL A 66 16.72 0.72 2.61
CA VAL A 66 15.33 0.57 2.14
C VAL A 66 14.64 -0.65 2.76
N GLU A 67 15.34 -1.80 2.80
CA GLU A 67 14.80 -3.04 3.38
C GLU A 67 14.61 -2.96 4.90
N ASP A 68 15.50 -2.25 5.61
CA ASP A 68 15.39 -2.05 7.05
C ASP A 68 14.21 -1.12 7.38
N TRP A 69 14.03 -0.04 6.61
CA TRP A 69 12.85 0.82 6.68
C TRP A 69 11.57 0.02 6.43
N LYS A 70 11.56 -0.85 5.41
CA LYS A 70 10.42 -1.73 5.11
C LYS A 70 10.05 -2.61 6.30
N ASN A 71 11.03 -3.24 6.93
CA ASN A 71 10.84 -4.08 8.11
C ASN A 71 10.30 -3.26 9.28
N MET A 72 10.84 -2.05 9.50
CA MET A 72 10.40 -1.18 10.59
C MET A 72 8.94 -0.74 10.41
N PHE A 73 8.55 -0.27 9.23
CA PHE A 73 7.15 0.08 8.97
C PHE A 73 6.22 -1.12 9.05
N THR A 74 6.66 -2.28 8.57
CA THR A 74 5.86 -3.51 8.65
C THR A 74 5.67 -3.95 10.11
N ALA A 75 6.71 -3.88 10.94
CA ALA A 75 6.62 -4.18 12.37
C ALA A 75 5.73 -3.22 13.15
N SER A 76 5.55 -1.99 12.66
CA SER A 76 4.59 -1.02 13.23
C SER A 76 3.14 -1.36 12.88
N LEU A 77 2.89 -2.07 11.77
CA LEU A 77 1.55 -2.43 11.32
C LEU A 77 1.13 -3.82 11.79
N ARG A 78 2.05 -4.78 11.74
CA ARG A 78 1.83 -6.15 12.19
C ARG A 78 2.45 -6.33 13.56
N LYS A 79 1.72 -6.98 14.47
CA LYS A 79 2.29 -7.46 15.72
C LYS A 79 3.31 -8.55 15.39
N ALA A 80 4.59 -8.19 15.37
CA ALA A 80 5.67 -9.14 15.16
C ALA A 80 5.70 -10.14 16.32
N SER A 81 5.73 -11.43 15.99
CA SER A 81 6.05 -12.47 16.98
C SER A 81 7.56 -12.55 17.09
N VAL A 82 8.10 -12.59 18.30
CA VAL A 82 9.55 -12.67 18.52
C VAL A 82 9.89 -14.05 19.06
N VAL A 83 10.77 -14.77 18.36
CA VAL A 83 11.23 -16.09 18.78
C VAL A 83 12.71 -16.05 19.13
N PRO A 84 13.19 -16.96 20.02
CA PRO A 84 14.62 -17.15 20.22
C PRO A 84 15.31 -17.54 18.90
N GLY A 85 16.44 -16.92 18.61
CA GLY A 85 17.25 -17.27 17.45
C GLY A 85 18.09 -18.53 17.69
N ILE A 86 18.74 -18.99 16.63
CA ILE A 86 19.60 -20.20 16.66
C ILE A 86 20.81 -19.96 17.56
N ASP A 87 21.34 -18.73 17.55
CA ASP A 87 22.49 -18.35 18.38
C ASP A 87 22.03 -17.90 19.77
N PRO A 88 22.73 -18.32 20.85
CA PRO A 88 22.40 -17.92 22.21
C PRO A 88 22.35 -16.40 22.37
N GLY A 89 21.24 -15.89 22.92
CA GLY A 89 21.03 -14.46 23.16
C GLY A 89 20.51 -13.67 21.96
N THR A 90 20.23 -14.31 20.83
CA THR A 90 19.61 -13.67 19.68
C THR A 90 18.09 -13.82 19.69
N VAL A 91 17.39 -12.85 19.11
CA VAL A 91 15.94 -12.87 18.91
C VAL A 91 15.63 -12.57 17.45
N VAL A 92 14.63 -13.24 16.91
CA VAL A 92 14.23 -13.12 15.51
C VAL A 92 12.76 -12.68 15.44
N PRO A 93 12.45 -11.53 14.83
CA PRO A 93 11.08 -11.13 14.56
C PRO A 93 10.52 -11.92 13.36
N LEU A 94 9.35 -12.52 13.54
CA LEU A 94 8.60 -13.29 12.55
C LEU A 94 7.31 -12.56 12.14
N GLY A 95 6.80 -12.88 10.95
CA GLY A 95 5.51 -12.39 10.44
C GLY A 95 5.56 -10.98 9.82
N ILE A 96 6.76 -10.42 9.65
CA ILE A 96 6.99 -9.05 9.14
C ILE A 96 7.24 -8.99 7.63
N HIS A 97 6.94 -10.05 6.88
CA HIS A 97 7.18 -10.09 5.44
C HIS A 97 5.99 -9.49 4.67
N THR A 98 6.27 -8.46 3.85
CA THR A 98 5.28 -7.76 3.02
C THR A 98 4.75 -8.61 1.85
N SER A 99 5.40 -9.72 1.50
CA SER A 99 4.94 -10.66 0.46
C SER A 99 3.61 -11.34 0.78
N THR A 100 3.21 -11.31 2.05
CA THR A 100 1.94 -11.87 2.55
C THR A 100 0.95 -10.79 2.94
N MET A 101 1.22 -9.52 2.62
CA MET A 101 0.29 -8.43 2.90
C MET A 101 -0.90 -8.47 1.97
N THR A 102 -2.09 -8.25 2.52
CA THR A 102 -3.28 -7.95 1.75
C THR A 102 -3.15 -6.57 1.09
N ILE A 103 -4.01 -6.29 0.10
CA ILE A 103 -4.09 -4.98 -0.55
C ILE A 103 -4.35 -3.86 0.48
N ASP A 104 -5.20 -4.13 1.46
CA ASP A 104 -5.52 -3.19 2.54
C ASP A 104 -4.30 -2.92 3.43
N GLU A 105 -3.54 -3.96 3.80
CA GLU A 105 -2.31 -3.81 4.58
C GLU A 105 -1.23 -3.04 3.81
N MET A 106 -1.09 -3.28 2.50
CA MET A 106 -0.17 -2.54 1.64
C MET A 106 -0.57 -1.05 1.54
N SER A 107 -1.87 -0.78 1.50
CA SER A 107 -2.39 0.60 1.48
C SER A 107 -2.11 1.32 2.81
N ASN A 108 -2.35 0.63 3.94
CA ASN A 108 -1.99 1.15 5.27
C ASN A 108 -0.48 1.37 5.41
N MET A 109 0.34 0.53 4.77
CA MET A 109 1.79 0.69 4.77
C MET A 109 2.26 1.93 4.01
N ILE A 110 1.71 2.16 2.81
CA ILE A 110 1.99 3.38 2.03
C ILE A 110 1.59 4.62 2.84
N GLU A 111 0.43 4.59 3.49
CA GLU A 111 -0.05 5.70 4.31
C GLU A 111 0.85 5.96 5.53
N LEU A 112 1.31 4.90 6.21
CA LEU A 112 2.26 5.02 7.32
C LEU A 112 3.58 5.68 6.88
N ILE A 113 4.09 5.32 5.70
CA ILE A 113 5.32 5.91 5.15
C ILE A 113 5.10 7.40 4.84
N TYR A 114 3.95 7.79 4.28
CA TYR A 114 3.62 9.20 4.07
C TYR A 114 3.58 9.99 5.38
N ALA A 115 2.90 9.46 6.39
CA ALA A 115 2.80 10.11 7.71
C ALA A 115 4.19 10.31 8.32
N PHE A 116 5.01 9.27 8.32
CA PHE A 116 6.37 9.33 8.81
C PHE A 116 7.23 10.34 8.04
N GLY A 117 7.12 10.32 6.70
CA GLY A 117 7.87 11.25 5.86
C GLY A 117 7.47 12.71 6.10
N ALA A 118 6.18 12.99 6.30
CA ALA A 118 5.71 14.33 6.64
C ALA A 118 6.28 14.83 7.98
N GLU A 119 6.35 13.97 9.00
CA GLU A 119 6.93 14.30 10.30
C GLU A 119 8.46 14.53 10.23
N ASN A 120 9.13 13.88 9.27
CA ASN A 120 10.58 13.94 9.10
C ASN A 120 11.02 14.82 7.92
N ASN A 121 10.11 15.64 7.36
CA ASN A 121 10.36 16.54 6.23
C ASN A 121 10.94 15.83 4.98
N VAL A 122 10.51 14.60 4.72
CA VAL A 122 10.85 13.85 3.51
C VAL A 122 10.05 14.41 2.34
N THR A 123 10.74 14.77 1.27
CA THR A 123 10.10 15.16 0.00
C THR A 123 9.90 13.92 -0.85
N PHE A 124 8.63 13.53 -1.06
CA PHE A 124 8.28 12.41 -1.93
C PHE A 124 8.08 12.86 -3.38
N LYS A 125 8.64 12.15 -4.35
CA LYS A 125 8.37 12.37 -5.78
C LYS A 125 7.18 11.48 -6.15
N GLU A 126 5.97 12.05 -6.15
CA GLU A 126 4.81 11.28 -6.58
C GLU A 126 4.98 10.80 -8.02
N PRO A 127 4.62 9.53 -8.33
CA PRO A 127 4.49 9.10 -9.71
C PRO A 127 3.32 9.89 -10.31
N LYS A 128 3.65 10.93 -11.08
CA LYS A 128 2.68 11.68 -11.89
C LYS A 128 1.98 10.68 -12.82
N PRO A 129 0.63 10.69 -12.92
CA PRO A 129 -0.02 10.07 -14.07
C PRO A 129 0.38 10.89 -15.29
N GLU A 130 1.36 10.41 -16.06
CA GLU A 130 1.86 11.10 -17.24
C GLU A 130 0.80 11.11 -18.34
N ASN A 131 0.23 12.29 -18.59
CA ASN A 131 -0.40 12.62 -19.86
C ASN A 131 0.54 13.57 -20.64
N THR A 132 1.15 12.99 -21.70
CA THR A 132 1.69 13.57 -22.95
C THR A 132 2.84 14.60 -22.94
N ASN A 133 3.94 14.15 -23.57
CA ASN A 133 4.81 14.82 -24.57
C ASN A 133 5.34 16.25 -24.31
N SER A 134 6.63 16.37 -23.98
CA SER A 134 7.63 17.03 -24.85
C SER A 134 9.04 16.86 -24.28
N ASP A 135 9.93 16.37 -25.15
CA ASP A 135 11.36 16.67 -25.28
C ASP A 135 12.36 16.32 -24.16
N ASN A 136 13.03 15.18 -24.41
CA ASN A 136 14.49 15.06 -24.51
C ASN A 136 15.35 15.64 -23.38
N GLU A 137 15.80 14.79 -22.44
CA GLU A 137 17.20 14.69 -22.01
C GLU A 137 17.45 13.44 -21.13
N THR A 138 18.64 12.88 -21.25
CA THR A 138 19.21 11.73 -20.51
C THR A 138 20.72 12.02 -20.39
N PRO A 139 21.54 11.43 -19.48
CA PRO A 139 21.30 10.60 -18.28
C PRO A 139 22.05 11.10 -17.03
N ALA A 140 21.89 10.44 -15.87
CA ALA A 140 23.03 10.12 -14.98
C ALA A 140 22.72 9.01 -13.94
N PRO A 141 23.73 8.27 -13.42
CA PRO A 141 23.67 6.86 -12.99
C PRO A 141 23.80 6.66 -11.46
N SER A 142 23.51 5.47 -10.95
CA SER A 142 24.01 4.85 -9.69
C SER A 142 23.23 3.56 -9.42
N SER A 143 23.70 2.50 -8.75
CA SER A 143 24.99 2.06 -8.21
C SER A 143 24.77 0.57 -7.84
N ASP A 144 25.82 -0.25 -7.90
CA ASP A 144 25.80 -1.72 -7.84
C ASP A 144 25.42 -2.37 -6.47
N ASN A 145 24.89 -3.61 -6.62
CA ASN A 145 25.02 -4.83 -5.81
C ASN A 145 24.57 -4.94 -4.34
N ALA A 146 23.65 -5.88 -4.10
CA ALA A 146 23.77 -6.89 -3.03
C ALA A 146 23.05 -8.18 -3.48
N GLY A 147 23.79 -9.28 -3.58
CA GLY A 147 23.30 -10.55 -4.09
C GLY A 147 22.41 -11.30 -3.11
N MET A 148 21.61 -12.22 -3.65
CA MET A 148 21.09 -13.37 -2.92
C MET A 148 20.89 -14.52 -3.89
N THR A 149 21.51 -15.66 -3.59
CA THR A 149 21.35 -16.95 -4.25
C THR A 149 19.97 -17.55 -3.97
N PRO A 150 19.35 -18.28 -4.90
CA PRO A 150 18.07 -18.93 -4.68
C PRO A 150 18.27 -20.29 -3.97
N VAL A 151 17.42 -20.57 -2.99
CA VAL A 151 17.17 -21.93 -2.51
C VAL A 151 15.82 -22.36 -3.06
N ASP A 152 15.85 -23.39 -3.91
CA ASP A 152 14.68 -24.17 -4.31
C ASP A 152 14.12 -24.89 -3.08
N GLU A 153 12.81 -24.86 -2.88
CA GLU A 153 12.09 -26.05 -2.46
C GLU A 153 10.62 -26.00 -2.90
N ALA A 154 10.20 -27.12 -3.47
CA ALA A 154 8.89 -27.39 -4.02
C ALA A 154 7.87 -27.75 -2.92
N GLY A 155 6.58 -27.59 -3.22
CA GLY A 155 5.52 -28.24 -2.45
C GLY A 155 4.18 -27.52 -2.58
N ALA A 156 3.26 -28.14 -3.30
CA ALA A 156 1.86 -27.75 -3.40
C ALA A 156 1.15 -27.83 -2.03
N ASP A 157 0.23 -26.91 -1.75
CA ASP A 157 -1.22 -27.16 -1.74
C ASP A 157 -1.98 -26.05 -0.98
N ASP A 158 -3.16 -25.74 -1.53
CA ASP A 158 -4.29 -25.00 -0.95
C ASP A 158 -4.06 -23.62 -0.31
N VAL A 159 -4.22 -22.57 -1.12
CA VAL A 159 -4.58 -21.22 -0.65
C VAL A 159 -6.04 -20.96 -1.02
N PRO A 160 -6.94 -20.66 -0.07
CA PRO A 160 -8.30 -20.27 -0.39
C PRO A 160 -8.28 -18.89 -1.06
N ALA A 161 -8.97 -18.76 -2.19
CA ALA A 161 -9.08 -17.52 -2.95
C ALA A 161 -9.57 -16.37 -2.06
N SER A 162 -8.72 -15.36 -1.85
CA SER A 162 -9.06 -14.11 -1.15
C SER A 162 -8.73 -12.90 -2.03
N ASP A 163 -9.21 -12.93 -3.28
CA ASP A 163 -8.99 -11.89 -4.29
C ASP A 163 -10.32 -11.46 -4.96
N ALA A 164 -11.33 -11.13 -4.16
CA ALA A 164 -12.56 -10.51 -4.66
C ALA A 164 -12.59 -8.99 -4.40
N PRO A 165 -12.88 -8.16 -5.43
CA PRO A 165 -13.09 -6.73 -5.31
C PRO A 165 -14.42 -6.49 -4.58
N ALA A 166 -14.41 -5.72 -3.49
CA ALA A 166 -15.53 -5.69 -2.53
C ALA A 166 -15.98 -7.12 -2.14
N SER A 167 -17.08 -7.30 -1.44
CA SER A 167 -17.74 -8.62 -1.54
C SER A 167 -18.35 -8.70 -2.94
N THR A 168 -18.28 -9.84 -3.63
CA THR A 168 -19.08 -10.07 -4.85
C THR A 168 -20.60 -10.00 -4.58
N ASP A 169 -20.99 -9.93 -3.31
CA ASP A 169 -22.36 -9.71 -2.85
C ASP A 169 -22.73 -8.20 -2.89
N PRO A 170 -23.72 -7.82 -3.72
CA PRO A 170 -24.23 -6.45 -3.79
C PRO A 170 -24.72 -5.89 -2.45
N GLU A 171 -25.27 -6.71 -1.56
CA GLU A 171 -25.79 -6.24 -0.26
C GLU A 171 -24.65 -5.83 0.67
N ILE A 172 -23.60 -6.66 0.74
CA ILE A 172 -22.41 -6.37 1.55
C ILE A 172 -21.66 -5.15 1.00
N ARG A 173 -21.58 -5.02 -0.34
CA ARG A 173 -21.01 -3.81 -0.97
C ARG A 173 -21.79 -2.56 -0.58
N GLN A 174 -23.13 -2.62 -0.55
CA GLN A 174 -23.96 -1.51 -0.13
C GLN A 174 -23.72 -1.12 1.33
N HIS A 175 -23.52 -2.09 2.22
CA HIS A 175 -23.17 -1.80 3.62
C HIS A 175 -21.87 -1.01 3.76
N PHE A 176 -20.84 -1.31 2.97
CA PHE A 176 -19.60 -0.53 2.99
C PHE A 176 -19.77 0.91 2.47
N ILE A 177 -20.55 1.10 1.40
CA ILE A 177 -20.87 2.43 0.87
C ILE A 177 -21.66 3.25 1.90
N ASP A 178 -22.66 2.63 2.53
CA ASP A 178 -23.48 3.30 3.55
C ASP A 178 -22.67 3.66 4.80
N PHE A 179 -21.77 2.77 5.23
CA PHE A 179 -20.82 3.04 6.31
C PHE A 179 -19.93 4.23 5.96
N ALA A 180 -19.28 4.23 4.79
CA ALA A 180 -18.43 5.32 4.33
C ALA A 180 -19.17 6.67 4.30
N ARG A 181 -20.39 6.68 3.77
CA ARG A 181 -21.23 7.87 3.69
C ARG A 181 -21.57 8.42 5.09
N LYS A 182 -22.01 7.55 6.00
CA LYS A 182 -22.35 7.95 7.38
C LYS A 182 -21.12 8.43 8.14
N ALA A 183 -20.00 7.72 8.04
CA ALA A 183 -18.76 8.06 8.71
C ALA A 183 -18.23 9.44 8.28
N LEU A 184 -18.20 9.73 6.97
CA LEU A 184 -17.81 11.04 6.44
C LEU A 184 -18.76 12.16 6.88
N LYS A 185 -20.07 11.89 6.92
CA LYS A 185 -21.07 12.84 7.42
C LYS A 185 -20.84 13.16 8.89
N THR A 186 -20.63 12.15 9.73
CA THR A 186 -20.34 12.31 11.17
C THR A 186 -19.05 13.10 11.39
N ALA A 187 -18.03 12.89 10.55
CA ALA A 187 -16.78 13.64 10.66
C ALA A 187 -16.92 15.13 10.36
N GLY A 188 -17.84 15.49 9.47
CA GLY A 188 -18.18 16.88 9.14
C GLY A 188 -19.31 17.49 9.96
N ASP A 189 -19.78 16.84 11.03
CA ASP A 189 -20.89 17.36 11.82
C ASP A 189 -20.43 18.37 12.88
N ASP A 190 -20.61 19.65 12.58
CA ASP A 190 -20.26 20.77 13.45
C ASP A 190 -21.06 20.82 14.77
N GLN A 191 -22.13 20.04 14.92
CA GLN A 191 -22.89 19.95 16.17
C GLN A 191 -22.26 19.00 17.20
N LEU A 192 -21.34 18.13 16.78
CA LEU A 192 -20.68 17.14 17.64
C LEU A 192 -19.27 17.60 18.03
N THR A 193 -18.87 17.34 19.28
CA THR A 193 -17.47 17.51 19.72
C THR A 193 -16.56 16.46 19.07
N ALA A 194 -15.25 16.71 19.06
CA ALA A 194 -14.28 15.75 18.50
C ALA A 194 -14.35 14.37 19.17
N GLU A 195 -14.58 14.33 20.49
CA GLU A 195 -14.81 13.09 21.25
C GLU A 195 -16.10 12.39 20.81
N GLN A 196 -17.21 13.13 20.72
CA GLN A 196 -18.50 12.58 20.27
C GLN A 196 -18.44 12.03 18.84
N ARG A 197 -17.70 12.69 17.93
CA ARG A 197 -17.51 12.21 16.56
C ARG A 197 -16.69 10.91 16.54
N THR A 198 -15.68 10.81 17.40
CA THR A 198 -14.84 9.61 17.53
C THR A 198 -15.64 8.45 18.10
N ASP A 199 -16.38 8.67 19.18
CA ASP A 199 -17.24 7.66 19.79
C ASP A 199 -18.34 7.19 18.83
N ALA A 200 -18.96 8.13 18.10
CA ALA A 200 -19.95 7.80 17.08
C ALA A 200 -19.35 6.94 15.96
N LEU A 201 -18.10 7.21 15.55
CA LEU A 201 -17.41 6.40 14.55
C LEU A 201 -17.09 4.99 15.06
N GLU A 202 -16.66 4.83 16.31
CA GLU A 202 -16.41 3.52 16.91
C GLU A 202 -17.71 2.70 17.05
N ASN A 203 -18.78 3.31 17.55
CA ASN A 203 -20.08 2.66 17.69
C ASN A 203 -20.63 2.23 16.31
N MET A 204 -20.46 3.06 15.29
CA MET A 204 -20.85 2.73 13.93
C MET A 204 -20.09 1.51 13.39
N VAL A 205 -18.81 1.34 13.72
CA VAL A 205 -18.07 0.14 13.34
C VAL A 205 -18.67 -1.10 14.00
N LEU A 206 -19.09 -1.02 15.26
CA LEU A 206 -19.73 -2.14 15.96
C LEU A 206 -21.06 -2.52 15.30
N ASP A 207 -21.92 -1.54 15.02
CA ASP A 207 -23.22 -1.77 14.37
C ASP A 207 -23.07 -2.47 13.00
N TYR A 208 -22.04 -2.11 12.24
CA TYR A 208 -21.79 -2.71 10.93
C TYR A 208 -21.10 -4.09 11.01
N ARG A 209 -20.43 -4.43 12.12
CA ARG A 209 -19.89 -5.78 12.33
C ARG A 209 -20.97 -6.83 12.56
N ASP A 210 -22.15 -6.42 13.02
CA ASP A 210 -23.30 -7.33 13.20
C ASP A 210 -23.92 -7.77 11.87
N VAL A 211 -23.76 -6.95 10.81
CA VAL A 211 -24.33 -7.22 9.47
C VAL A 211 -23.30 -7.60 8.42
N ILE A 212 -22.00 -7.45 8.72
CA ILE A 212 -20.89 -7.79 7.81
C ILE A 212 -20.14 -9.03 8.34
N PRO A 213 -19.85 -10.04 7.49
CA PRO A 213 -19.05 -11.20 7.87
C PRO A 213 -17.70 -10.82 8.49
N GLU A 214 -17.26 -11.59 9.50
CA GLU A 214 -16.00 -11.37 10.23
C GLU A 214 -14.78 -11.29 9.30
N SER A 215 -14.77 -12.08 8.23
CA SER A 215 -13.72 -12.06 7.20
C SER A 215 -13.54 -10.70 6.52
N LEU A 216 -14.53 -9.82 6.60
CA LEU A 216 -14.52 -8.50 5.96
C LEU A 216 -14.41 -7.34 6.96
N TRP A 217 -14.23 -7.61 8.26
CA TRP A 217 -14.02 -6.55 9.28
C TRP A 217 -12.74 -5.75 9.03
N GLY A 218 -11.74 -6.34 8.36
CA GLY A 218 -10.55 -5.65 7.86
C GLY A 218 -10.91 -4.49 6.92
N LYS A 219 -11.79 -4.75 5.93
CA LYS A 219 -12.27 -3.73 4.98
C LYS A 219 -13.03 -2.61 5.69
N LEU A 220 -13.89 -2.95 6.66
CA LEU A 220 -14.61 -1.97 7.47
C LEU A 220 -13.65 -1.03 8.23
N SER A 221 -12.61 -1.62 8.81
CA SER A 221 -11.56 -0.88 9.52
C SER A 221 -10.73 -0.02 8.56
N GLY A 222 -10.45 -0.51 7.34
CA GLY A 222 -9.77 0.26 6.29
C GLY A 222 -10.51 1.53 5.87
N ILE A 223 -11.85 1.48 5.81
CA ILE A 223 -12.68 2.66 5.50
C ILE A 223 -12.71 3.67 6.65
N LYS A 224 -12.65 3.20 7.90
CA LYS A 224 -12.67 4.02 9.10
C LYS A 224 -11.42 4.91 9.24
N VAL A 225 -10.25 4.40 8.87
CA VAL A 225 -8.95 5.08 9.07
C VAL A 225 -8.89 6.46 8.39
N PRO A 226 -9.24 6.62 7.10
CA PRO A 226 -9.33 7.94 6.46
C PRO A 226 -10.25 8.93 7.19
N VAL A 227 -11.34 8.44 7.77
CA VAL A 227 -12.31 9.28 8.51
C VAL A 227 -11.74 9.72 9.84
N GLN A 228 -11.01 8.85 10.56
CA GLN A 228 -10.29 9.24 11.77
C GLN A 228 -9.26 10.35 11.49
N TYR A 229 -8.58 10.32 10.34
CA TYR A 229 -7.67 11.41 9.98
C TYR A 229 -8.34 12.74 9.70
N VAL A 230 -9.60 12.72 9.26
CA VAL A 230 -10.43 13.94 9.20
C VAL A 230 -10.69 14.48 10.60
N LEU A 231 -11.06 13.61 11.55
CA LEU A 231 -11.31 14.00 12.95
C LEU A 231 -10.06 14.59 13.62
N LEU A 232 -8.88 14.07 13.28
CA LEU A 232 -7.59 14.56 13.76
C LEU A 232 -7.12 15.84 13.05
N GLY A 233 -7.88 16.38 12.09
CA GLY A 233 -7.50 17.56 11.30
C GLY A 233 -6.33 17.33 10.34
N LYS A 234 -5.93 16.07 10.12
CA LYS A 234 -4.80 15.68 9.25
C LYS A 234 -5.20 15.51 7.78
N ARG A 235 -6.49 15.46 7.48
CA ARG A 235 -7.06 15.27 6.14
C ARG A 235 -8.36 16.06 6.00
N THR A 236 -8.66 16.56 4.81
CA THR A 236 -9.99 17.16 4.54
C THR A 236 -11.04 16.08 4.26
N ILE A 237 -12.32 16.39 4.46
CA ILE A 237 -13.42 15.46 4.13
C ILE A 237 -13.36 15.04 2.66
N ASP A 238 -13.06 15.97 1.76
CA ASP A 238 -13.00 15.70 0.31
C ASP A 238 -11.85 14.75 -0.05
N GLN A 239 -10.67 14.94 0.55
CA GLN A 239 -9.54 14.02 0.35
C GLN A 239 -9.86 12.61 0.86
N ALA A 240 -10.51 12.51 2.04
CA ALA A 240 -10.92 11.22 2.57
C ALA A 240 -11.98 10.56 1.68
N ARG A 241 -12.93 11.34 1.16
CA ARG A 241 -13.96 10.88 0.23
C ARG A 241 -13.35 10.33 -1.05
N THR A 242 -12.50 11.09 -1.73
CA THR A 242 -11.86 10.66 -2.99
C THR A 242 -11.11 9.35 -2.80
N TYR A 243 -10.35 9.21 -1.71
CA TYR A 243 -9.62 7.99 -1.39
C TYR A 243 -10.56 6.80 -1.12
N ILE A 244 -11.59 6.97 -0.28
CA ILE A 244 -12.53 5.88 0.02
C ILE A 244 -13.26 5.44 -1.26
N ALA A 245 -13.74 6.38 -2.06
CA ALA A 245 -14.47 6.11 -3.30
C ALA A 245 -13.60 5.37 -4.33
N LYS A 246 -12.43 5.93 -4.66
CA LYS A 246 -11.59 5.41 -5.75
C LYS A 246 -10.75 4.22 -5.30
N ASP A 247 -10.17 4.29 -4.12
CA ASP A 247 -9.16 3.33 -3.71
C ASP A 247 -9.71 2.16 -2.89
N LEU A 248 -10.74 2.37 -2.07
CA LEU A 248 -11.25 1.31 -1.20
C LEU A 248 -12.51 0.63 -1.74
N LEU A 249 -13.44 1.41 -2.30
CA LEU A 249 -14.76 0.92 -2.70
C LEU A 249 -14.95 0.78 -4.20
N ASP A 250 -14.11 1.42 -5.02
CA ASP A 250 -14.29 1.51 -6.47
C ASP A 250 -15.72 1.95 -6.82
N CYS A 251 -16.16 3.07 -6.25
CA CYS A 251 -17.48 3.65 -6.44
C CYS A 251 -17.39 5.15 -6.78
N PRO A 252 -18.41 5.75 -7.43
CA PRO A 252 -18.49 7.19 -7.61
C PRO A 252 -18.46 7.95 -6.27
N GLU A 253 -17.79 9.11 -6.24
CA GLU A 253 -17.76 9.96 -5.03
C GLU A 253 -19.16 10.42 -4.60
N ALA A 254 -20.08 10.59 -5.56
CA ALA A 254 -21.49 10.93 -5.31
C ALA A 254 -22.20 9.89 -4.43
N GLU A 255 -21.84 8.60 -4.52
CA GLU A 255 -22.47 7.54 -3.74
C GLU A 255 -22.12 7.63 -2.25
N ILE A 256 -21.00 8.26 -1.90
CA ILE A 256 -20.57 8.49 -0.51
C ILE A 256 -20.68 9.97 -0.09
N GLY A 257 -21.48 10.76 -0.83
CA GLY A 257 -21.84 12.14 -0.45
C GLY A 257 -20.96 13.24 -1.05
N GLY A 258 -20.30 12.99 -2.18
CA GLY A 258 -19.62 14.02 -2.98
C GLY A 258 -20.59 14.81 -3.86
N ALA A 259 -20.18 16.01 -4.29
CA ALA A 259 -20.89 16.71 -5.36
C ALA A 259 -20.75 15.91 -6.68
N ALA A 260 -21.85 15.83 -7.44
CA ALA A 260 -21.91 15.14 -8.73
C ALA A 260 -21.14 15.87 -9.83
#